data_AF-A0ABD6IEN0-F1
#
_entry.id   AF-A0ABD6IEN0-F1
#
_cell.length_a   1.000
_cell.length_b   1.000
_cell.length_c   1.000
_cell.angle_alpha   90.00
_cell.angle_beta   90.00
_cell.angle_gamma   90.00
#
_symmetry.space_group_name_H-M   'P 1'
#
loop_
_entity.id
_entity.type
_entity.pdbx_description
1 polymer ?
#
loop_
_entity_poly.entity_id
_entity_poly.type
_entity_poly.pdbx_seq_one_letter_code
_entity_poly.pdbx_strand_id
1 'polypeptide(L)'
;MFELDGGGFVSKYEIQNNPGKYPVYSSQTTNNGTMGYISSYKYDLECLTWTTRGYAGVVFYRNEKFSVSNSGLLIFKRNIIYNYRYFLFVFQMADIQKSMTAGNIPQFTVEMMKEAVLTYSNNLNEQRKISQLFYTLDKI
;
A
#
# COMPACT_ATOMS: atom_id res chain seq x y z
N MET A 1 -10.92 -11.49 -0.45
CA MET A 1 -11.22 -10.12 -0.89
C MET A 1 -10.12 -9.57 -1.79
N PHE A 2 -8.87 -9.61 -1.34
CA PHE A 2 -7.74 -9.08 -2.09
C PHE A 2 -6.97 -10.16 -2.87
N GLU A 3 -6.29 -9.74 -3.91
CA GLU A 3 -5.09 -10.34 -4.48
C GLU A 3 -3.89 -9.61 -3.86
N LEU A 4 -2.92 -10.38 -3.38
CA LEU A 4 -1.70 -9.86 -2.77
C LEU A 4 -0.51 -10.23 -3.64
N ASP A 5 0.30 -9.24 -3.99
CA ASP A 5 1.62 -9.42 -4.62
C ASP A 5 2.67 -9.00 -3.59
N GLY A 6 3.67 -9.87 -3.34
CA GLY A 6 4.78 -9.57 -2.42
C GLY A 6 5.64 -8.40 -2.88
N GLY A 7 5.42 -7.94 -4.11
CA GLY A 7 6.14 -6.85 -4.71
C GLY A 7 7.51 -7.31 -5.18
N GLY A 8 7.89 -6.86 -6.37
CA GLY A 8 9.23 -7.11 -6.87
C GLY A 8 10.30 -6.42 -6.02
N PHE A 9 11.55 -6.59 -6.47
CA PHE A 9 12.69 -5.86 -5.94
C PHE A 9 13.24 -4.95 -7.04
N VAL A 10 13.41 -3.67 -6.72
CA VAL A 10 14.16 -2.70 -7.54
C VAL A 10 15.24 -2.11 -6.66
N SER A 11 16.49 -2.25 -7.07
CA SER A 11 17.65 -1.78 -6.32
C SER A 11 17.89 -0.27 -6.52
N LYS A 12 18.63 0.36 -5.58
CA LYS A 12 19.10 1.74 -5.76
C LYS A 12 20.00 1.89 -6.99
N TYR A 13 20.80 0.86 -7.30
CA TYR A 13 21.66 0.84 -8.48
C TYR A 13 20.83 0.90 -9.76
N GLU A 14 19.75 0.12 -9.86
CA GLU A 14 18.86 0.17 -11.04
C GLU A 14 18.21 1.53 -11.21
N ILE A 15 17.75 2.15 -10.11
CA ILE A 15 17.19 3.52 -10.13
C ILE A 15 18.22 4.52 -10.66
N GLN A 16 19.46 4.45 -10.16
CA GLN A 16 20.54 5.35 -10.57
C GLN A 16 20.91 5.21 -12.05
N ASN A 17 20.92 3.98 -12.57
CA ASN A 17 21.33 3.71 -13.96
C ASN A 17 20.19 3.87 -14.97
N ASN A 18 18.93 3.91 -14.52
CA ASN A 18 17.76 4.03 -15.38
C ASN A 18 16.83 5.16 -14.93
N PRO A 19 17.33 6.40 -14.81
CA PRO A 19 16.54 7.50 -14.27
C PRO A 19 15.31 7.77 -15.14
N GLY A 20 14.20 8.13 -14.50
CA GLY A 20 12.97 8.45 -15.20
C GLY A 20 11.93 9.10 -14.31
N LYS A 21 10.67 8.98 -14.70
CA LYS A 21 9.54 9.66 -14.03
C LYS A 21 8.65 8.75 -13.20
N TYR A 22 8.80 7.43 -13.30
CA TYR A 22 7.92 6.50 -12.61
C TYR A 22 8.44 6.23 -11.19
N PRO A 23 7.64 6.45 -10.14
CA PRO A 23 8.09 6.24 -8.78
C PRO A 23 8.35 4.75 -8.50
N VAL A 24 9.36 4.51 -7.67
CA VAL A 24 9.62 3.22 -7.04
C VAL A 24 9.26 3.33 -5.56
N TYR A 25 8.25 2.59 -5.12
CA TYR A 25 7.81 2.57 -3.73
C TYR A 25 8.52 1.48 -2.93
N SER A 26 8.97 1.78 -1.72
CA SER A 26 9.62 0.80 -0.84
C SER A 26 8.96 0.72 0.54
N SER A 27 9.51 -0.12 1.43
CA SER A 27 9.06 -0.24 2.82
C SER A 27 9.42 0.95 3.71
N GLN A 28 9.93 2.05 3.16
CA GLN A 28 10.12 3.29 3.92
C GLN A 28 8.79 4.02 4.15
N THR A 29 8.72 4.83 5.20
CA THR A 29 7.53 5.65 5.52
C THR A 29 7.69 7.11 5.13
N THR A 30 8.93 7.56 4.91
CA THR A 30 9.24 8.92 4.47
C THR A 30 8.92 9.11 2.99
N ASN A 31 8.63 10.36 2.61
CA ASN A 31 8.31 10.74 1.22
C ASN A 31 7.20 9.89 0.58
N ASN A 32 6.15 9.60 1.36
CA ASN A 32 5.03 8.74 0.94
C ASN A 32 5.50 7.36 0.41
N GLY A 33 6.58 6.81 0.97
CA GLY A 33 7.17 5.53 0.58
C GLY A 33 8.06 5.58 -0.68
N THR A 34 8.29 6.74 -1.28
CA THR A 34 9.03 6.86 -2.55
C THR A 34 10.54 6.73 -2.32
N MET A 35 11.14 5.70 -2.92
CA MET A 35 12.57 5.41 -2.87
C MET A 35 13.37 6.14 -3.96
N GLY A 36 12.74 6.41 -5.10
CA GLY A 36 13.35 7.07 -6.26
C GLY A 36 12.46 6.95 -7.49
N TYR A 37 12.99 7.30 -8.66
CA TYR A 37 12.25 7.28 -9.92
C TYR A 37 13.03 6.57 -11.03
N ILE A 38 12.35 5.73 -11.81
CA ILE A 38 12.93 4.90 -12.86
C ILE A 38 12.19 5.12 -14.20
N SER A 39 12.84 4.77 -15.31
CA SER A 39 12.34 5.00 -16.67
C SER A 39 11.23 4.03 -17.12
N SER A 40 11.06 2.90 -16.43
CA SER A 40 10.03 1.89 -16.69
C SER A 40 9.15 1.65 -15.47
N TYR A 41 8.04 0.92 -15.64
CA TYR A 41 7.15 0.59 -14.53
C TYR A 41 6.65 -0.85 -14.67
N LYS A 42 6.34 -1.48 -13.53
CA LYS A 42 5.75 -2.82 -13.47
C LYS A 42 4.22 -2.77 -13.36
N TYR A 43 3.68 -1.74 -12.70
CA TYR A 43 2.27 -1.62 -12.38
C TYR A 43 1.68 -0.33 -12.94
N ASP A 44 0.43 -0.41 -13.43
CA ASP A 44 -0.40 0.71 -13.90
C ASP A 44 -1.83 0.44 -13.43
N LEU A 45 -2.10 0.75 -12.17
CA LEU A 45 -3.34 0.36 -11.50
C LEU A 45 -3.58 1.19 -10.23
N GLU A 46 -4.83 1.20 -9.78
CA GLU A 46 -5.22 1.70 -8.47
C GLU A 46 -5.11 0.54 -7.44
N CYS A 47 -4.37 0.76 -6.36
CA CYS A 47 -4.22 -0.22 -5.29
C CYS A 47 -3.81 0.42 -3.95
N LEU A 48 -3.64 -0.43 -2.94
CA LEU A 48 -2.88 -0.09 -1.74
C LEU A 48 -1.51 -0.77 -1.78
N THR A 49 -0.50 -0.11 -1.23
CA THR A 49 0.81 -0.70 -0.92
C THR A 49 1.05 -0.66 0.57
N TRP A 50 1.82 -1.59 1.13
CA TRP A 50 2.20 -1.51 2.54
C TRP A 50 3.69 -1.80 2.78
N THR A 51 4.20 -1.27 3.89
CA THR A 51 5.57 -1.53 4.35
C THR A 51 5.67 -2.92 4.99
N THR A 52 6.53 -3.77 4.45
CA THR A 52 6.68 -5.16 4.91
C THR A 52 7.74 -5.33 6.01
N ARG A 53 8.67 -4.38 6.14
CA ARG A 53 9.78 -4.43 7.11
C ARG A 53 10.12 -3.04 7.67
N GLY A 54 10.70 -3.00 8.87
CA GLY A 54 11.11 -1.76 9.54
C GLY A 54 9.91 -1.13 10.23
N TYR A 55 9.47 0.04 9.74
CA TYR A 55 8.19 0.62 10.13
C TYR A 55 7.06 -0.11 9.39
N ALA A 56 6.90 -1.41 9.68
CA ALA A 56 6.00 -2.30 8.96
C ALA A 56 4.52 -1.92 9.17
N GLY A 57 3.64 -2.38 8.27
CA GLY A 57 2.18 -2.21 8.31
C GLY A 57 1.66 -0.82 7.97
N VAL A 58 2.50 0.14 7.56
CA VAL A 58 2.02 1.43 7.07
C VAL A 58 1.48 1.24 5.66
N VAL A 59 0.22 1.62 5.44
CA VAL A 59 -0.50 1.47 4.18
C VAL A 59 -0.57 2.80 3.44
N PHE A 60 -0.40 2.74 2.12
CA PHE A 60 -0.45 3.89 1.22
C PHE A 60 -1.38 3.62 0.04
N TYR A 61 -2.07 4.66 -0.42
CA TYR A 61 -2.88 4.62 -1.63
C TYR A 61 -2.06 4.98 -2.87
N ARG A 62 -2.20 4.17 -3.94
CA ARG A 62 -1.53 4.35 -5.24
C ARG A 62 -2.56 4.37 -6.35
N ASN A 63 -2.39 5.30 -7.29
CA ASN A 63 -3.23 5.38 -8.49
C ASN A 63 -2.43 6.04 -9.63
N GLU A 64 -1.39 5.34 -10.08
CA GLU A 64 -0.47 5.80 -11.10
C GLU A 64 0.34 4.63 -11.69
N LYS A 65 1.31 4.95 -12.54
CA LYS A 65 2.31 4.00 -13.06
C LYS A 65 3.51 3.95 -12.12
N PHE A 66 3.84 2.78 -11.59
CA PHE A 66 4.90 2.64 -10.58
C PHE A 66 5.57 1.26 -10.59
N SER A 67 6.65 1.17 -9.82
CA SER A 67 7.28 -0.09 -9.41
C SER A 67 7.40 -0.13 -7.90
N VAL A 68 7.68 -1.31 -7.33
CA VAL A 68 7.90 -1.46 -5.90
C VAL A 68 9.23 -2.15 -5.60
N SER A 69 9.75 -1.96 -4.40
CA SER A 69 10.93 -2.61 -3.86
C SER A 69 10.69 -3.04 -2.42
N ASN A 70 10.50 -4.35 -2.20
CA ASN A 70 10.20 -4.93 -0.88
C ASN A 70 8.94 -4.33 -0.21
N SER A 71 7.88 -4.05 -0.98
CA SER A 71 6.58 -3.60 -0.46
C SER A 71 5.50 -4.51 -0.97
N GLY A 72 4.52 -4.81 -0.13
CA GLY A 72 3.36 -5.58 -0.58
C GLY A 72 2.39 -4.70 -1.38
N LEU A 73 1.67 -5.31 -2.32
CA LEU A 73 0.55 -4.70 -3.03
C LEU A 73 -0.74 -5.43 -2.68
N LEU A 74 -1.79 -4.65 -2.47
CA LEU A 74 -3.13 -5.12 -2.18
C LEU A 74 -4.09 -4.60 -3.25
N ILE A 75 -4.65 -5.54 -4.01
CA ILE A 75 -5.51 -5.30 -5.17
C ILE A 75 -6.84 -6.00 -4.92
N PHE A 76 -7.98 -5.39 -5.20
CA PHE A 76 -9.26 -6.11 -5.15
C PHE A 76 -9.34 -7.14 -6.27
N LYS A 77 -9.88 -8.33 -5.97
CA LYS A 77 -10.21 -9.33 -7.01
C LYS A 77 -11.15 -8.70 -8.05
N ARG A 78 -11.02 -9.11 -9.31
CA ARG A 78 -11.73 -8.53 -10.47
C ARG A 78 -13.25 -8.35 -10.31
N ASN A 79 -13.91 -9.19 -9.51
CA ASN A 79 -15.35 -9.17 -9.30
C ASN A 79 -15.78 -8.38 -8.04
N ILE A 80 -14.85 -7.69 -7.37
CA ILE A 80 -15.10 -6.90 -6.16
C ILE A 80 -14.91 -5.42 -6.48
N ILE A 81 -15.97 -4.64 -6.28
CA ILE A 81 -15.98 -3.19 -6.49
C ILE A 81 -16.03 -2.51 -5.13
N TYR A 82 -14.87 -2.14 -4.60
CA TYR A 82 -14.73 -1.38 -3.36
C TYR A 82 -13.85 -0.15 -3.57
N ASN A 83 -13.98 0.82 -2.66
CA ASN A 83 -13.23 2.05 -2.71
C ASN A 83 -11.88 1.89 -1.97
N TYR A 84 -10.76 2.00 -2.69
CA TYR A 84 -9.43 1.86 -2.09
C TYR A 84 -9.11 2.92 -1.04
N ARG A 85 -9.57 4.17 -1.22
CA ARG A 85 -9.37 5.24 -0.23
C ARG A 85 -10.13 4.98 1.07
N TYR A 86 -11.32 4.38 0.97
CA TYR A 86 -12.04 3.89 2.14
C TYR A 86 -11.25 2.79 2.85
N PHE A 87 -10.68 1.84 2.09
CA PHE A 87 -9.87 0.79 2.70
C PHE A 87 -8.55 1.28 3.28
N LEU A 88 -7.93 2.33 2.72
CA LEU A 88 -6.82 3.03 3.38
C LEU A 88 -7.22 3.46 4.79
N PHE A 89 -8.38 4.10 4.94
CA PHE A 89 -8.92 4.51 6.23
C PHE A 89 -9.20 3.31 7.15
N VAL A 90 -9.83 2.24 6.63
CA VAL A 90 -10.07 1.00 7.40
C VAL A 90 -8.76 0.43 7.95
N PHE A 91 -7.70 0.38 7.14
CA PHE A 91 -6.39 -0.10 7.59
C PHE A 91 -5.72 0.81 8.62
N GLN A 92 -5.88 2.14 8.49
CA GLN A 92 -5.37 3.10 9.47
C GLN A 92 -6.08 2.99 10.82
N MET A 93 -7.36 2.62 10.82
CA MET A 93 -8.15 2.38 12.04
C MET A 93 -7.98 0.98 12.61
N ALA A 94 -7.53 0.03 11.79
CA ALA A 94 -7.25 -1.33 12.23
C ALA A 94 -5.95 -1.39 13.02
N ASP A 95 -5.97 -2.09 14.16
CA ASP A 95 -4.78 -2.33 14.98
C ASP A 95 -3.92 -3.47 14.40
N ILE A 96 -3.43 -3.29 13.18
CA ILE A 96 -2.61 -4.26 12.45
C ILE A 96 -1.18 -4.39 13.02
N GLN A 97 -0.78 -3.46 13.90
CA GLN A 97 0.50 -3.50 14.59
C GLN A 97 0.60 -4.67 15.57
N LYS A 98 -0.52 -5.10 16.16
CA LYS A 98 -0.58 -6.29 17.01
C LYS A 98 -0.18 -7.57 16.30
N SER A 99 -0.34 -7.62 14.98
CA SER A 99 -0.02 -8.79 14.18
C SER A 99 1.46 -8.88 13.80
N MET A 100 2.28 -7.86 14.08
CA MET A 100 3.69 -7.79 13.66
C MET A 100 4.61 -8.71 14.46
N THR A 101 5.74 -9.12 13.86
CA THR A 101 6.76 -9.91 14.56
C THR A 101 7.41 -9.10 15.69
N ALA A 102 7.52 -9.68 16.89
CA ALA A 102 8.30 -9.10 17.99
C ALA A 102 9.81 -9.21 17.69
N GLY A 103 10.47 -8.09 17.38
CA GLY A 103 11.91 -8.05 17.13
C GLY A 103 12.41 -6.65 16.77
N ASN A 104 13.74 -6.48 16.70
CA ASN A 104 14.38 -5.18 16.42
C ASN A 104 14.04 -4.60 15.04
N ILE A 105 13.65 -5.46 14.08
CA ILE A 105 13.11 -5.05 12.78
C ILE A 105 11.76 -5.74 12.61
N PRO A 106 10.65 -5.07 12.97
CA PRO A 106 9.31 -5.59 12.78
C PRO A 106 9.05 -5.94 11.31
N GLN A 107 8.30 -7.01 11.08
CA GLN A 107 7.87 -7.44 9.76
C GLN A 107 6.35 -7.58 9.72
N PHE A 108 5.78 -7.31 8.55
CA PHE A 108 4.36 -7.49 8.24
C PHE A 108 4.25 -8.07 6.81
N THR A 109 4.33 -9.40 6.74
CA THR A 109 4.39 -10.13 5.47
C THR A 109 3.03 -10.21 4.79
N VAL A 110 3.02 -10.79 3.58
CA VAL A 110 1.80 -11.09 2.83
C VAL A 110 0.88 -12.01 3.62
N GLU A 111 1.43 -13.01 4.31
CA GLU A 111 0.68 -13.97 5.14
C GLU A 111 -0.02 -13.25 6.29
N MET A 112 0.69 -12.34 6.98
CA MET A 112 0.14 -11.57 8.10
C MET A 112 -0.97 -10.63 7.62
N MET A 113 -0.83 -10.05 6.42
CA MET A 113 -1.88 -9.24 5.79
C MET A 113 -3.12 -10.07 5.42
N LYS A 114 -2.98 -11.37 5.11
CA LYS A 114 -4.13 -12.27 4.87
C LYS A 114 -4.91 -12.56 6.15
N GLU A 115 -4.22 -12.57 7.29
CA GLU A 115 -4.81 -12.86 8.61
C GLU A 115 -5.38 -11.62 9.30
N ALA A 116 -5.10 -10.42 8.77
CA ALA A 116 -5.61 -9.17 9.33
C ALA A 116 -7.15 -9.15 9.37
N VAL A 117 -7.70 -8.98 10.57
CA VAL A 117 -9.14 -8.87 10.79
C VAL A 117 -9.56 -7.42 10.58
N LEU A 118 -10.42 -7.17 9.59
CA LEU A 118 -10.91 -5.84 9.23
C LEU A 118 -12.42 -5.76 9.44
N THR A 119 -12.87 -4.67 10.08
CA THR A 119 -14.28 -4.29 10.13
C THR A 119 -14.54 -3.23 9.07
N TYR A 120 -15.42 -3.50 8.11
CA TYR A 120 -15.70 -2.61 7.00
C TYR A 120 -17.15 -2.72 6.52
N SER A 121 -17.66 -1.65 5.91
CA SER A 121 -18.98 -1.64 5.28
C SER A 121 -18.90 -2.26 3.89
N ASN A 122 -19.88 -3.11 3.53
CA ASN A 122 -20.05 -3.63 2.18
C ASN A 122 -20.84 -2.67 1.27
N ASN A 123 -21.35 -1.55 1.80
CA ASN A 123 -22.14 -0.58 1.04
C ASN A 123 -21.23 0.44 0.35
N LEU A 124 -21.11 0.34 -0.98
CA LEU A 124 -20.24 1.21 -1.77
C LEU A 124 -20.56 2.71 -1.62
N ASN A 125 -21.82 3.09 -1.39
CA ASN A 125 -22.19 4.49 -1.20
C ASN A 125 -21.68 5.02 0.14
N GLU A 126 -21.75 4.22 1.20
CA GLU A 126 -21.15 4.55 2.50
C GLU A 126 -19.63 4.65 2.38
N GLN A 127 -18.98 3.68 1.73
CA GLN A 127 -17.54 3.71 1.49
C GLN A 127 -17.12 5.01 0.79
N ARG A 128 -17.85 5.42 -0.26
CA ARG A 128 -17.60 6.67 -0.98
C ARG A 128 -17.75 7.90 -0.09
N LYS A 129 -18.85 8.02 0.65
CA LYS A 129 -19.10 9.15 1.56
C LYS A 129 -18.01 9.27 2.63
N ILE A 130 -17.65 8.16 3.25
CA ILE A 130 -16.59 8.10 4.27
C ILE A 130 -15.25 8.48 3.66
N SER A 131 -14.88 7.89 2.52
CA SER A 131 -13.60 8.20 1.86
C SER A 131 -13.50 9.68 1.45
N GLN A 132 -14.61 10.27 1.01
CA GLN A 132 -14.65 11.68 0.62
C GLN A 132 -14.49 12.60 1.83
N LEU A 133 -15.09 12.25 2.97
CA LEU A 133 -14.92 12.99 4.23
C LEU A 133 -13.45 13.05 4.63
N PHE A 134 -12.78 11.90 4.74
CA PHE A 134 -11.36 11.84 5.14
C PHE A 134 -10.44 12.54 4.14
N TYR A 135 -10.67 12.33 2.84
CA TYR A 135 -9.92 13.06 1.81
C TYR A 135 -10.06 14.58 1.91
N THR A 136 -11.22 15.07 2.36
CA THR A 136 -11.44 16.50 2.58
C THR A 136 -10.67 16.98 3.80
N LEU A 137 -10.69 16.21 4.89
CA LEU A 137 -9.98 16.54 6.13
C LEU A 137 -8.46 16.54 5.96
N ASP A 138 -7.90 15.61 5.18
CA ASP A 138 -6.45 15.53 4.91
C ASP A 138 -5.90 16.74 4.13
N LYS A 139 -6.77 17.62 3.63
CA LYS A 139 -6.42 18.81 2.85
C LYS A 139 -6.57 20.13 3.60
N ILE A 140 -7.05 20.09 4.84
CA ILE A 140 -7.19 21.25 5.73
C ILE A 140 -5.88 21.40 6.51
#